data_AF-A0A936I1Z4-F1
#
_entry.id   AF-A0A936I1Z4-F1
#
_cell.length_a   1.000
_cell.length_b   1.000
_cell.length_c   1.000
_cell.angle_alpha   90.00
_cell.angle_beta   90.00
_cell.angle_gamma   90.00
#
_symmetry.space_group_name_H-M   'P 1'
#
loop_
_entity.id
_entity.type
_entity.pdbx_description
1 polymer ?
#
loop_
_entity_poly.entity_id
_entity_poly.type
_entity_poly.pdbx_seq_one_letter_code
_entity_poly.pdbx_strand_id
1 'polypeptide(L)'
;MTREWMPLMGTGLAVRFEILDENQAFQNHGQSLDLLAKRGGLAPDEALAIAKRRKYEREPVIQALQALALMGSNVQGDRRCAASSRSVQRP
;
A
#
# COMPACT_ATOMS: atom_id res chain seq x y z
N MET A 1 7.45 14.75 -6.49
CA MET A 1 8.00 13.42 -6.16
C MET A 1 6.91 12.67 -5.42
N THR A 2 6.39 11.59 -5.99
CA THR A 2 5.49 10.67 -5.27
C THR A 2 6.33 9.92 -4.23
N ARG A 3 5.88 9.91 -2.97
CA ARG A 3 6.58 9.19 -1.90
C ARG A 3 6.52 7.68 -2.18
N GLU A 4 7.59 6.96 -1.86
CA GLU A 4 7.60 5.50 -2.04
C GLU A 4 6.83 4.78 -0.90
N TRP A 5 6.81 5.38 0.30
CA TRP A 5 6.33 4.75 1.52
C TRP A 5 5.31 5.62 2.27
N MET A 6 4.19 5.03 2.65
CA MET A 6 3.13 5.60 3.48
C MET A 6 3.34 5.16 4.93
N PRO A 7 3.59 6.09 5.86
CA PRO A 7 3.69 5.76 7.28
C PRO A 7 2.39 5.18 7.83
N LEU A 8 2.52 4.16 8.69
CA LEU A 8 1.42 3.63 9.48
C LEU A 8 1.50 4.18 10.91
N MET A 9 0.54 5.04 11.26
CA MET A 9 0.52 5.76 12.53
C MET A 9 0.58 4.81 13.73
N GLY A 10 1.42 5.16 14.71
CA GLY A 10 1.53 4.44 15.99
C GLY A 10 2.25 3.08 15.92
N THR A 11 2.80 2.69 14.76
CA THR A 11 3.43 1.35 14.59
C THR A 11 4.93 1.39 14.32
N GLY A 12 5.46 2.52 13.83
CA GLY A 12 6.83 2.60 13.31
C GLY A 12 7.05 1.87 11.98
N LEU A 13 5.98 1.37 11.36
CA LEU A 13 5.99 0.69 10.07
C LEU A 13 5.52 1.60 8.93
N ALA A 14 5.73 1.16 7.70
CA ALA A 14 5.22 1.81 6.50
C ALA A 14 4.82 0.78 5.43
N VAL A 15 3.88 1.16 4.57
CA VAL A 15 3.48 0.38 3.39
C VAL A 15 3.87 1.09 2.11
N ARG A 16 4.07 0.36 1.02
CA ARG A 16 4.40 0.98 -0.26
C ARG A 16 3.19 1.76 -0.79
N PHE A 17 3.43 2.94 -1.35
CA PHE A 17 2.36 3.72 -2.01
C PHE A 17 1.66 2.92 -3.10
N GLU A 18 2.39 2.03 -3.80
CA GLU A 18 1.87 1.23 -4.92
C GLU A 18 0.74 0.25 -4.54
N ILE A 19 0.61 -0.11 -3.26
CA ILE A 19 -0.50 -0.98 -2.81
C ILE A 19 -1.74 -0.18 -2.40
N LEU A 20 -1.65 1.16 -2.38
CA LEU A 20 -2.73 2.05 -1.98
C LEU A 20 -3.41 2.66 -3.19
N ASP A 21 -4.72 2.91 -3.08
CA ASP A 21 -5.52 3.49 -4.14
C ASP A 21 -5.81 4.98 -3.88
N GLU A 22 -5.36 5.84 -4.79
CA GLU A 22 -5.51 7.30 -4.68
C GLU A 22 -6.99 7.72 -4.64
N ASN A 23 -7.84 7.09 -5.46
CA ASN A 23 -9.26 7.43 -5.50
C ASN A 23 -9.96 7.01 -4.20
N GLN A 24 -9.62 5.85 -3.65
CA GLN A 24 -10.17 5.41 -2.37
C GLN A 24 -9.72 6.31 -1.21
N ALA A 25 -8.48 6.81 -1.25
CA ALA A 25 -8.00 7.79 -0.27
C ALA A 25 -8.85 9.08 -0.30
N PHE A 26 -9.15 9.58 -1.51
CA PHE A 26 -10.07 10.72 -1.67
C PHE A 26 -11.49 10.40 -1.18
N GLN A 27 -12.02 9.21 -1.45
CA GLN A 27 -13.35 8.84 -0.99
C GLN A 27 -13.45 8.71 0.54
N ASN A 28 -12.42 8.15 1.19
CA ASN A 28 -12.45 7.89 2.64
C ASN A 28 -12.03 9.12 3.45
N HIS A 29 -11.11 9.94 2.95
CA HIS A 29 -10.51 11.05 3.72
C HIS A 29 -10.64 12.43 3.06
N GLY A 30 -11.17 12.52 1.83
CA GLY A 30 -11.24 13.77 1.07
C GLY A 30 -9.89 14.28 0.58
N GLN A 31 -8.83 13.48 0.66
CA GLN A 31 -7.44 13.91 0.42
C GLN A 31 -6.62 12.87 -0.32
N SER A 32 -5.58 13.36 -0.99
CA SER A 32 -4.60 12.54 -1.68
C SER A 32 -3.72 11.75 -0.73
N LEU A 33 -3.12 10.66 -1.23
CA LEU A 33 -2.15 9.86 -0.47
C LEU A 33 -0.94 10.71 -0.05
N ASP A 34 -0.50 11.64 -0.90
CA ASP A 34 0.62 12.54 -0.58
C ASP A 34 0.29 13.47 0.59
N LEU A 35 -0.93 14.04 0.63
CA LEU A 35 -1.38 14.89 1.74
C LEU A 35 -1.55 14.09 3.04
N LEU A 36 -2.07 12.86 2.96
CA LEU A 36 -2.16 11.94 4.10
C LEU A 36 -0.77 11.61 4.65
N ALA A 37 0.19 11.30 3.79
CA ALA A 37 1.56 11.06 4.21
C ALA A 37 2.21 12.32 4.83
N LYS A 38 1.92 13.52 4.31
CA LYS A 38 2.45 14.79 4.84
C LYS A 38 2.01 15.08 6.27
N ARG A 39 0.83 14.63 6.70
CA ARG A 39 0.30 14.83 8.05
C ARG A 39 0.61 13.72 9.05
N GLY A 40 1.41 12.72 8.65
CA GLY A 40 1.82 11.62 9.52
C GLY A 40 1.34 10.23 9.10
N GLY A 41 0.63 10.10 7.97
CA GLY A 41 0.27 8.81 7.40
C GLY A 41 -1.17 8.39 7.67
N LEU A 42 -1.39 7.08 7.77
CA LEU A 42 -2.70 6.43 7.95
C LEU A 42 -2.68 5.50 9.15
N ALA A 43 -3.81 5.30 9.81
CA ALA A 43 -3.96 4.17 10.71
C ALA A 43 -3.94 2.84 9.91
N PRO A 44 -3.54 1.71 10.51
CA PRO A 44 -3.45 0.43 9.79
C PRO A 44 -4.76 -0.03 9.13
N ASP A 45 -5.90 0.16 9.79
CA ASP A 45 -7.23 -0.19 9.27
C ASP A 45 -7.69 0.75 8.14
N GLU A 46 -7.38 2.05 8.22
CA GLU A 46 -7.59 3.01 7.12
C GLU A 46 -6.75 2.64 5.89
N ALA A 47 -5.47 2.34 6.08
CA ALA A 47 -4.57 1.91 5.01
C ALA A 47 -5.08 0.62 4.36
N LEU A 48 -5.58 -0.33 5.15
CA LEU A 48 -6.18 -1.55 4.64
C LEU A 48 -7.43 -1.28 3.80
N ALA A 49 -8.32 -0.38 4.24
CA ALA A 49 -9.52 -0.02 3.49
C ALA A 49 -9.17 0.61 2.13
N ILE A 50 -8.17 1.49 2.12
CA ILE A 50 -7.63 2.09 0.89
C ILE A 50 -7.02 1.03 -0.03
N ALA A 51 -6.18 0.14 0.50
CA ALA A 51 -5.56 -0.94 -0.28
C ALA A 51 -6.59 -1.90 -0.89
N LYS A 52 -7.68 -2.19 -0.15
CA LYS A 52 -8.80 -3.03 -0.62
C LYS A 52 -9.78 -2.30 -1.53
N ARG A 53 -9.61 -1.00 -1.79
CA ARG A 53 -10.57 -0.16 -2.57
C ARG A 53 -12.00 -0.26 -2.03
N ARG A 54 -12.14 -0.11 -0.71
CA ARG A 54 -13.43 -0.15 -0.03
C ARG A 54 -13.61 1.04 0.90
N LYS A 55 -14.86 1.31 1.24
CA LYS A 55 -15.21 2.27 2.30
C LYS A 55 -14.55 1.86 3.61
N TYR A 56 -14.06 2.84 4.36
CA TYR A 56 -13.49 2.62 5.69
C TYR A 56 -14.50 1.95 6.63
N GLU A 57 -14.02 0.91 7.30
CA GLU A 57 -14.66 0.27 8.45
C GLU A 57 -13.56 -0.07 9.45
N ARG A 58 -13.88 0.08 10.73
CA ARG A 58 -12.93 -0.18 11.81
C ARG A 58 -12.57 -1.66 11.85
N GLU A 59 -11.28 -1.96 11.82
CA GLU A 59 -10.75 -3.33 11.94
C GLU A 59 -9.71 -3.40 13.07
N PRO A 60 -9.49 -4.59 13.68
CA PRO A 60 -8.41 -4.76 14.64
C PRO A 60 -7.04 -4.51 14.00
N VAL A 61 -6.22 -3.64 14.61
CA VAL A 61 -4.93 -3.19 14.08
C VAL A 61 -4.02 -4.36 13.64
N ILE A 62 -3.93 -5.43 14.45
CA ILE A 62 -3.10 -6.59 14.12
C ILE A 62 -3.57 -7.30 12.85
N GLN A 63 -4.89 -7.46 12.66
CA GLN A 63 -5.45 -8.08 11.45
C GLN A 63 -5.19 -7.21 10.23
N ALA A 64 -5.33 -5.90 10.38
CA ALA A 64 -5.03 -4.95 9.32
C ALA A 64 -3.56 -4.99 8.89
N LEU A 65 -2.63 -5.01 9.86
CA LEU A 65 -1.20 -5.15 9.59
C LEU A 65 -0.85 -6.48 8.91
N GLN A 66 -1.43 -7.59 9.35
CA GLN A 66 -1.22 -8.90 8.71
C GLN A 66 -1.67 -8.89 7.25
N ALA A 67 -2.85 -8.34 6.97
CA ALA A 67 -3.37 -8.26 5.61
C ALA A 67 -2.50 -7.36 4.71
N LEU A 68 -2.06 -6.21 5.21
CA LEU A 68 -1.17 -5.30 4.50
C LEU A 68 0.20 -5.95 4.20
N ALA A 69 0.76 -6.70 5.15
CA ALA A 69 2.02 -7.42 4.95
C ALA A 69 1.92 -8.46 3.83
N LEU A 70 0.80 -9.19 3.75
CA LEU A 70 0.53 -10.15 2.68
C LEU A 70 0.42 -9.45 1.31
N MET A 71 -0.29 -8.32 1.24
CA MET A 71 -0.40 -7.54 -0.01
C MET A 71 0.96 -7.03 -0.50
N GLY A 72 1.78 -6.48 0.40
CA GLY A 72 3.12 -5.99 0.06
C GLY A 72 4.09 -7.09 -0.39
N SER A 73 3.90 -8.32 0.09
CA SER A 73 4.72 -9.48 -0.30
C SER A 73 4.45 -9.93 -1.73
N ASN A 74 3.19 -9.83 -2.19
CA ASN A 74 2.80 -10.24 -3.54
C ASN A 74 3.34 -9.32 -4.64
N VAL A 75 3.59 -8.04 -4.32
CA VAL A 75 4.17 -7.10 -5.30
C VAL A 75 5.60 -7.48 -5.69
N GLN A 76 6.33 -8.20 -4.84
CA GLN A 76 7.69 -8.67 -5.15
C GLN A 76 7.71 -9.95 -6.01
N GLY A 77 6.58 -10.65 -6.12
CA GLY A 77 6.42 -11.82 -7.00
C GLY A 77 6.39 -11.44 -8.47
N ASP A 78 5.57 -10.45 -8.82
CA ASP A 78 5.40 -10.01 -10.22
C ASP A 78 6.66 -9.38 -10.81
N ARG A 79 7.43 -8.63 -10.03
CA ARG A 79 8.70 -8.05 -10.51
C ARG A 79 9.76 -9.12 -10.81
N ARG A 80 9.73 -10.27 -10.13
CA ARG A 80 10.68 -11.37 -10.38
C ARG A 80 10.30 -12.18 -11.62
N CYS A 81 9.01 -12.37 -11.90
CA CYS A 81 8.57 -13.04 -13.14
C CYS A 81 8.87 -12.21 -14.39
N ALA A 82 8.72 -10.88 -14.34
CA ALA A 82 8.99 -10.00 -15.48
C ALA A 82 10.48 -9.93 -15.88
N ALA A 83 11.40 -10.20 -14.96
CA ALA A 83 12.85 -10.15 -15.22
C ALA A 83 13.42 -11.43 -15.87
N SER A 84 12.66 -12.54 -15.89
CA SER A 84 13.16 -13.84 -16.37
C SER A 84 12.95 -14.08 -17.89
N SER A 85 12.25 -13.18 -18.60
CA SER A 85 11.83 -13.42 -20.00
C SER A 85 12.82 -12.93 -21.07
N ARG A 86 14.03 -12.49 -20.71
CA ARG A 86 14.98 -11.83 -21.65
C ARG A 86 16.36 -12.49 -21.76
N SER A 87 16.41 -13.81 -21.80
CA SER A 87 17.70 -14.48 -22.02
C SER A 87 17.60 -15.84 -22.69
N VAL A 88 17.00 -15.93 -23.89
CA VAL A 88 17.45 -16.91 -24.91
C VAL A 88 17.17 -16.37 -26.31
N GLN A 89 18.09 -15.56 -26.82
CA GLN A 89 18.39 -15.54 -28.25
C GLN A 89 19.91 -15.71 -28.36
N ARG A 90 20.32 -16.91 -28.77
CA ARG A 90 21.70 -17.23 -29.16
C ARG A 90 21.66 -17.70 -30.62
N PRO A 91 22.77 -17.47 -31.34
CA PRO A 91 22.82 -17.22 -32.79
C PRO A 91 22.44 -18.42 -33.65
#